data_AF-A0A1H9X3F8-F1
#
_entry.id   AF-A0A1H9X3F8-F1
#
_cell.length_a   1.000
_cell.length_b   1.000
_cell.length_c   1.000
_cell.angle_alpha   90.00
_cell.angle_beta   90.00
_cell.angle_gamma   90.00
#
_symmetry.space_group_name_H-M   'P 1'
#
loop_
_entity.id
_entity.type
_entity.pdbx_description
1 polymer ?
#
loop_
_entity_poly.entity_id
_entity_poly.type
_entity_poly.pdbx_seq_one_letter_code
_entity_poly.pdbx_strand_id
1 'polypeptide(L)' 'MGEFEDNLHRRLEQAERAVCLAVEQQDDYGAEVHRADLANLRRLAGEHGVAVTVPEEG' A
#
# COMPACT_ATOMS: atom_id res chain seq x y z
N MET A 1 8.87 -12.13 -14.88
CA MET A 1 8.76 -11.17 -13.76
C MET A 1 8.10 -11.92 -12.63
N GLY A 2 8.73 -11.88 -11.45
CA GLY A 2 8.56 -12.89 -10.42
C GLY A 2 7.20 -12.80 -9.73
N GLU A 3 6.62 -13.95 -9.39
CA GLU A 3 5.39 -14.07 -8.58
C GLU A 3 5.40 -13.19 -7.31
N PHE A 4 6.58 -12.91 -6.77
CA PHE A 4 6.79 -11.95 -5.69
C PHE A 4 6.41 -10.51 -6.06
N GLU A 5 6.84 -10.02 -7.23
CA GLU A 5 6.56 -8.65 -7.68
C GLU A 5 5.05 -8.47 -7.92
N ASP A 6 4.40 -9.44 -8.57
CA ASP A 6 2.96 -9.45 -8.80
C ASP A 6 2.17 -9.49 -7.48
N ASN A 7 2.59 -10.33 -6.54
CA ASN A 7 1.98 -10.39 -5.22
C ASN A 7 2.15 -9.06 -4.47
N LEU A 8 3.33 -8.44 -4.55
CA LEU A 8 3.63 -7.19 -3.86
C LEU A 8 2.82 -6.03 -4.42
N HIS A 9 2.70 -5.91 -5.74
CA HIS A 9 1.82 -4.93 -6.39
C HIS A 9 0.37 -5.11 -5.98
N ARG A 10 -0.14 -6.35 -6.02
CA ARG A 10 -1.52 -6.63 -5.60
C ARG A 10 -1.78 -6.24 -4.16
N ARG A 11 -0.82 -6.48 -3.26
CA ARG A 11 -0.94 -6.12 -1.84
C ARG A 11 -0.89 -4.60 -1.62
N LEU A 12 -0.05 -3.89 -2.37
CA LEU A 12 -0.01 -2.43 -2.36
C LEU A 12 -1.37 -1.85 -2.78
N GLU A 13 -1.93 -2.30 -3.91
CA GLU A 13 -3.24 -1.84 -4.39
C GLU A 13 -4.36 -2.14 -3.37
N GLN A 14 -4.31 -3.31 -2.72
CA GLN A 14 -5.27 -3.67 -1.68
C GLN A 14 -5.16 -2.78 -0.45
N ALA A 15 -3.95 -2.49 0.02
CA ALA A 15 -3.72 -1.61 1.16
C ALA A 15 -4.16 -0.18 0.85
N GLU A 16 -3.89 0.34 -0.35
CA GLU A 16 -4.35 1.67 -0.78
C GLU A 16 -5.88 1.78 -0.80
N ARG A 17 -6.57 0.77 -1.34
CA ARG A 17 -8.04 0.72 -1.30
C ARG A 17 -8.57 0.62 0.14
N ALA A 18 -7.90 -0.15 1.00
CA ALA A 18 -8.31 -0.29 2.40
C ALA A 18 -8.18 1.03 3.17
N VAL A 19 -7.13 1.83 2.92
CA VAL A 19 -7.02 3.20 3.46
C VAL A 19 -8.18 4.06 2.98
N CYS A 20 -8.47 4.05 1.67
CA CYS A 20 -9.56 4.84 1.10
C CYS A 20 -10.90 4.49 1.75
N LEU A 21 -11.23 3.19 1.82
CA LEU A 21 -12.46 2.69 2.43
C LEU A 21 -12.57 3.02 3.92
N ALA A 22 -11.46 2.95 4.67
CA ALA A 22 -11.46 3.30 6.09
C ALA A 22 -11.70 4.81 6.28
N VAL A 23 -11.11 5.65 5.44
CA VAL A 23 -11.36 7.11 5.45
C VAL A 23 -12.81 7.43 5.08
N GLU A 24 -13.35 6.79 4.03
CA GLU A 24 -14.75 6.96 3.62
C GLU A 24 -15.74 6.55 4.72
N GLN A 25 -15.39 5.53 5.51
CA GLN A 25 -16.20 5.06 6.64
C GLN A 25 -15.95 5.83 7.94
N GLN A 26 -15.06 6.83 7.93
CA GLN A 26 -14.63 7.56 9.12
C GLN A 26 -14.04 6.65 10.22
N ASP A 27 -13.48 5.51 9.81
CA ASP A 27 -12.76 4.58 10.68
C ASP A 27 -11.29 5.01 10.80
N ASP A 28 -11.05 6.00 11.66
CA ASP A 28 -9.73 6.64 11.80
C ASP A 28 -8.65 5.62 12.20
N TYR A 29 -8.97 4.73 13.13
CA TYR A 29 -8.06 3.67 13.57
C TYR A 29 -7.75 2.68 12.43
N GLY A 30 -8.77 2.23 11.69
CA GLY A 30 -8.57 1.38 10.51
C GLY A 30 -7.71 2.06 9.45
N ALA A 31 -7.93 3.35 9.21
CA ALA A 31 -7.13 4.13 8.27
C ALA A 31 -5.66 4.21 8.70
N GLU A 32 -5.38 4.44 9.99
CA GLU A 32 -4.03 4.42 10.54
C GLU A 32 -3.35 3.05 10.39
N VAL A 33 -4.06 1.97 10.71
CA VAL A 33 -3.56 0.59 10.54
C VAL A 33 -3.21 0.31 9.09
N HIS A 34 -4.11 0.64 8.15
CA HIS A 34 -3.88 0.40 6.72
C HIS A 34 -2.77 1.29 6.15
N ARG A 35 -2.62 2.53 6.62
CA ARG A 35 -1.50 3.41 6.24
C ARG A 35 -0.16 2.84 6.71
N ALA A 36 -0.11 2.27 7.91
CA ALA A 36 1.10 1.62 8.43
C ALA A 36 1.49 0.38 7.61
N ASP A 37 0.51 -0.47 7.24
CA ASP A 37 0.73 -1.61 6.35
C ASP A 37 1.22 -1.17 4.96
N LEU A 38 0.59 -0.16 4.37
CA LEU A 38 1.00 0.42 3.10
C LEU A 38 2.44 0.95 3.12
N ALA A 39 2.83 1.66 4.19
CA ALA A 39 4.19 2.15 4.37
C ALA A 39 5.22 1.01 4.46
N ASN A 40 4.86 -0.09 5.14
CA ASN A 40 5.70 -1.28 5.24
C ASN A 40 5.87 -1.97 3.88
N LEU A 41 4.79 -2.13 3.11
CA LEU A 41 4.83 -2.71 1.77
C LEU A 41 5.65 -1.86 0.80
N ARG A 42 5.54 -0.52 0.86
CA ARG A 42 6.34 0.40 0.06
C ARG A 42 7.83 0.29 0.39
N ARG A 43 8.18 0.14 1.67
CA ARG A 43 9.57 -0.11 2.09
C ARG A 43 10.09 -1.43 1.53
N LEU A 44 9.33 -2.51 1.70
CA LEU A 44 9.69 -3.84 1.20
C LEU A 44 9.94 -3.82 -0.32
N ALA A 45 9.10 -3.11 -1.06
CA ALA A 45 9.29 -2.93 -2.49
C ALA A 45 10.60 -2.21 -2.82
N GLY A 46 10.93 -1.14 -2.10
CA GLY A 46 12.21 -0.43 -2.23
C GLY A 46 13.41 -1.33 -1.92
N GLU A 47 13.35 -2.14 -0.87
CA GLU A 47 14.41 -3.10 -0.49
C GLU A 47 14.65 -4.17 -1.56
N HIS A 48 13.59 -4.58 -2.26
CA HIS A 48 13.65 -5.59 -3.32
C HIS A 48 13.81 -5.00 -4.73
N GLY A 49 13.94 -3.67 -4.86
CA GLY A 49 14.09 -2.98 -6.15
C GLY A 49 12.83 -3.00 -7.02
N VAL A 50 11.66 -3.25 -6.43
CA VAL A 50 10.37 -3.23 -7.12
C VAL A 50 9.91 -1.79 -7.24
N ALA A 51 9.71 -1.32 -8.48
CA ALA A 51 9.17 0.01 -8.72
C ALA A 51 7.72 0.09 -8.20
N VAL A 52 7.51 0.92 -7.18
CA VAL A 52 6.17 1.33 -6.74
C VAL A 52 5.94 2.72 -7.28
N THR A 53 4.92 2.89 -8.11
CA THR A 53 4.43 4.22 -8.46
C THR A 53 3.83 4.82 -7.21
N VAL A 54 4.59 5.64 -6.48
CA VAL A 54 3.97 6.57 -5.54
C VAL A 54 3.16 7.55 -6.38
N PRO A 55 1.84 7.68 -6.19
CA PRO A 55 1.12 8.80 -6.78
C PRO A 55 1.80 10.07 -6.25
N GLU A 56 2.29 10.91 -7.16
CA GLU A 56 2.83 12.21 -6.81
C GLU A 56 1.75 12.96 -6.04
N GLU A 57 1.99 13.23 -4.75
CA GLU A 57 1.13 14.03 -3.90
C GLU A 57 1.05 15.43 -4.55
N GLY A 58 -0.08 15.73 -5.20
CA GLY A 58 -0.38 17.02 -5.82
C GLY A 58 -1.09 17.96 -4.89
#